data_AF-A0A4S1FQB8-F1
#
_entry.id   AF-A0A4S1FQB8-F1
#
_cell.length_a   1.000
_cell.length_b   1.000
_cell.length_c   1.000
_cell.angle_alpha   90.00
_cell.angle_beta   90.00
_cell.angle_gamma   90.00
#
_symmetry.space_group_name_H-M   'P 1'
#
loop_
_entity.id
_entity.type
_entity.pdbx_description
1 polymer ?
#
loop_
_entity_poly.entity_id
_entity_poly.type
_entity_poly.pdbx_seq_one_letter_code
_entity_poly.pdbx_strand_id
1 'polypeptide(L)'
;MTAGIASRVAMLALTGSLVMSSPLAVASGDAVVAARQASMKAMAAAAKTVAEMFDGKRAYDAADFRTAADTLRTRTGPVLIAEFPSGTLGAPSGAKAEIDQARPEFEALARHIGGLASALAAKAERAPAQITSDMRMGAMLPTDGGSLLGKRPNAVHVDPAKLPAEHLLHLILQDCSSCHSKFRRKVK
;
A
#
# COMPACT_ATOMS: atom_id res chain seq x y z
N MET A 1 86.09 -8.34 -18.52
CA MET A 1 85.55 -6.97 -18.63
C MET A 1 84.07 -7.05 -18.97
N THR A 2 83.28 -6.29 -18.24
CA THR A 2 81.83 -6.36 -17.98
C THR A 2 80.93 -5.86 -19.11
N ALA A 3 79.77 -6.49 -19.32
CA ALA A 3 78.47 -5.92 -19.68
C ALA A 3 77.44 -7.07 -19.75
N GLY A 4 76.27 -7.11 -19.12
CA GLY A 4 75.39 -6.06 -18.60
C GLY A 4 73.99 -6.31 -19.15
N ILE A 5 73.26 -7.34 -18.67
CA ILE A 5 71.89 -7.64 -19.10
C ILE A 5 70.93 -6.86 -18.21
N ALA A 6 70.33 -5.80 -18.75
CA ALA A 6 69.32 -5.00 -18.07
C ALA A 6 67.97 -5.72 -18.06
N SER A 7 67.55 -6.19 -16.88
CA SER A 7 66.23 -6.76 -16.64
C SER A 7 65.21 -5.64 -16.49
N ARG A 8 64.25 -5.53 -17.42
CA ARG A 8 63.12 -4.59 -17.31
C ARG A 8 62.04 -5.22 -16.42
N VAL A 9 61.99 -4.80 -15.16
CA VAL A 9 60.87 -5.11 -14.26
C VAL A 9 59.72 -4.18 -14.62
N ALA A 10 58.67 -4.73 -15.21
CA ALA A 10 57.40 -4.04 -15.41
C ALA A 10 56.61 -4.06 -14.10
N MET A 11 56.49 -2.91 -13.43
CA MET A 11 55.56 -2.73 -12.32
C MET A 11 54.12 -2.66 -12.87
N LEU A 12 53.31 -3.70 -12.61
CA LEU A 12 51.86 -3.60 -12.73
C LEU A 12 51.32 -2.86 -11.50
N ALA A 13 50.83 -1.64 -11.70
CA ALA A 13 50.07 -0.91 -10.70
C ALA A 13 48.65 -1.48 -10.62
N LEU A 14 48.34 -2.19 -9.54
CA LEU A 14 47.00 -2.69 -9.23
C LEU A 14 46.19 -1.56 -8.58
N THR A 15 45.43 -0.80 -9.36
CA THR A 15 44.49 0.19 -8.85
C THR A 15 43.27 -0.51 -8.26
N GLY A 16 43.34 -0.85 -6.97
CA GLY A 16 42.19 -1.32 -6.20
C GLY A 16 41.21 -0.17 -5.95
N SER A 17 40.09 -0.15 -6.67
CA SER A 17 38.96 0.74 -6.37
C SER A 17 38.32 0.34 -5.04
N LEU A 18 38.60 1.09 -3.97
CA LEU A 18 37.86 0.97 -2.72
C LEU A 18 36.44 1.52 -2.93
N VAL A 19 35.47 0.61 -3.00
CA VAL A 19 34.04 0.96 -2.94
C VAL A 19 33.73 1.30 -1.49
N MET A 20 33.76 2.59 -1.15
CA MET A 20 33.32 3.07 0.16
C MET A 20 31.79 3.00 0.23
N SER A 21 31.25 1.95 0.87
CA SER A 21 29.83 1.88 1.21
C SER A 21 29.55 2.80 2.39
N SER A 22 28.90 3.94 2.13
CA SER A 22 28.57 4.94 3.16
C SER A 22 27.55 4.39 4.18
N PRO A 23 27.82 4.41 5.50
CA PRO A 23 26.91 3.92 6.54
C PRO A 23 25.61 4.74 6.67
N LEU A 24 25.57 5.98 6.16
CA LEU A 24 24.41 6.86 6.18
C LEU A 24 23.22 6.35 5.34
N ALA A 25 23.49 5.58 4.27
CA ALA A 25 22.43 5.07 3.38
C ALA A 25 21.67 3.87 3.97
N VAL A 26 22.31 3.09 4.85
CA VAL A 26 21.67 1.94 5.51
C VAL A 26 20.76 2.41 6.65
N ALA A 27 21.22 3.38 7.45
CA ALA A 27 20.43 3.96 8.55
C ALA A 27 19.15 4.68 8.06
N SER A 28 19.20 5.30 6.88
CA SER A 28 18.02 5.92 6.27
C SER A 28 17.02 4.89 5.74
N GLY A 29 17.51 3.77 5.18
CA GLY A 29 16.67 2.66 4.73
C GLY A 29 15.85 2.03 5.86
N ASP A 30 16.46 1.76 7.00
CA ASP A 30 15.78 1.17 8.17
C ASP A 30 14.71 2.10 8.75
N ALA A 31 14.99 3.40 8.83
CA ALA A 31 14.01 4.40 9.28
C ALA A 31 12.78 4.46 8.34
N VAL A 32 13.00 4.40 7.02
CA VAL A 32 11.91 4.35 6.03
C VAL A 32 11.09 3.06 6.19
N VAL A 33 11.76 1.91 6.40
CA VAL A 33 11.09 0.63 6.60
C VAL A 33 10.22 0.66 7.87
N ALA A 34 10.74 1.21 8.97
CA ALA A 34 10.01 1.33 10.22
C ALA A 34 8.81 2.28 10.09
N ALA A 35 8.99 3.43 9.43
CA ALA A 35 7.93 4.42 9.22
C ALA A 35 6.75 3.83 8.44
N ARG A 36 7.00 3.16 7.30
CA ARG A 36 5.92 2.55 6.53
C ARG A 36 5.24 1.40 7.26
N GLN A 37 5.98 0.61 8.05
CA GLN A 37 5.39 -0.46 8.86
C GLN A 37 4.45 0.11 9.93
N ALA A 38 4.81 1.25 10.54
CA ALA A 38 3.93 1.96 11.46
C ALA A 38 2.67 2.47 10.73
N SER A 39 2.83 3.01 9.51
CA SER A 39 1.72 3.45 8.67
C SER A 39 0.77 2.30 8.31
N MET A 40 1.30 1.14 7.91
CA MET A 40 0.52 -0.07 7.64
C MET A 40 -0.28 -0.53 8.87
N LYS A 41 0.34 -0.51 10.05
CA LYS A 41 -0.32 -0.88 11.31
C LYS A 41 -1.45 0.09 11.65
N ALA A 42 -1.25 1.39 11.49
CA ALA A 42 -2.27 2.41 11.72
C ALA A 42 -3.46 2.21 10.78
N MET A 43 -3.22 1.99 9.48
CA MET A 43 -4.28 1.71 8.52
C MET A 43 -5.03 0.40 8.83
N ALA A 44 -4.32 -0.66 9.21
CA ALA A 44 -4.96 -1.92 9.60
C ALA A 44 -5.86 -1.76 10.84
N ALA A 45 -5.41 -1.01 11.84
CA ALA A 45 -6.20 -0.71 13.03
C ALA A 45 -7.44 0.15 12.72
N ALA A 46 -7.29 1.14 11.83
CA ALA A 46 -8.39 1.96 11.36
C ALA A 46 -9.44 1.13 10.59
N ALA A 47 -9.02 0.35 9.59
CA ALA A 47 -9.91 -0.51 8.83
C ALA A 47 -10.63 -1.53 9.72
N LYS A 48 -9.91 -2.13 10.68
CA LYS A 48 -10.50 -3.03 11.69
C LYS A 48 -11.56 -2.33 12.55
N THR A 49 -11.28 -1.10 13.01
CA THR A 49 -12.24 -0.32 13.79
C THR A 49 -13.55 -0.12 13.03
N VAL A 50 -13.46 0.32 11.77
CA VAL A 50 -14.66 0.52 10.93
C VAL A 50 -15.39 -0.81 10.69
N ALA A 51 -14.65 -1.89 10.38
CA ALA A 51 -15.23 -3.21 10.17
C ALA A 51 -15.98 -3.72 11.41
N GLU A 52 -15.40 -3.61 12.60
CA GLU A 52 -16.02 -4.05 13.84
C GLU A 52 -17.29 -3.27 14.19
N MET A 53 -17.36 -1.98 13.86
CA MET A 53 -18.57 -1.17 14.02
C MET A 53 -19.71 -1.69 13.12
N PHE A 54 -19.42 -1.92 11.84
CA PHE A 54 -20.40 -2.48 10.91
C PHE A 54 -20.80 -3.91 11.30
N ASP A 55 -19.85 -4.77 11.68
CA ASP A 55 -20.11 -6.14 12.12
C ASP A 55 -20.84 -6.25 13.47
N GLY A 56 -21.05 -5.14 14.20
CA GLY A 56 -21.63 -5.13 15.54
C GLY A 56 -20.73 -5.73 16.62
N LYS A 57 -19.44 -5.96 16.32
CA LYS A 57 -18.42 -6.44 17.27
C LYS A 57 -17.88 -5.32 18.17
N ARG A 58 -18.07 -4.06 17.76
CA ARG A 58 -17.80 -2.85 18.52
C ARG A 58 -19.03 -1.95 18.49
N ALA A 59 -19.32 -1.26 19.59
CA ALA A 59 -20.32 -0.20 19.59
C ALA A 59 -19.94 0.88 18.55
N TYR A 60 -20.92 1.34 17.78
CA TYR A 60 -20.71 2.41 16.84
C TYR A 60 -20.54 3.75 17.57
N ASP A 61 -19.52 4.50 17.19
CA ASP A 61 -19.30 5.87 17.61
C ASP A 61 -18.90 6.69 16.36
N ALA A 62 -19.59 7.81 16.14
CA ALA A 62 -19.40 8.63 14.94
C ALA A 62 -18.05 9.34 14.89
N ALA A 63 -17.47 9.70 16.06
CA ALA A 63 -16.18 10.36 16.15
C ALA A 63 -15.03 9.36 15.90
N ASP A 64 -15.14 8.15 16.44
CA ASP A 64 -14.20 7.06 16.16
C ASP A 64 -14.27 6.63 14.69
N PHE A 65 -15.47 6.55 14.11
CA PHE A 65 -15.63 6.25 12.68
C PHE A 65 -14.94 7.30 11.81
N ARG A 66 -15.11 8.59 12.14
CA ARG A 66 -14.43 9.70 11.46
C ARG A 66 -12.92 9.64 11.60
N THR A 67 -12.41 9.41 12.80
CA THR A 67 -10.98 9.26 13.08
C THR A 67 -10.36 8.12 12.27
N ALA A 68 -11.04 6.97 12.23
CA ALA A 68 -10.59 5.82 11.48
C ALA A 68 -10.61 6.07 9.95
N ALA A 69 -11.69 6.65 9.43
CA ALA A 69 -11.79 6.99 8.02
C ALA A 69 -10.73 8.02 7.60
N ASP A 70 -10.45 9.01 8.44
CA ASP A 70 -9.39 9.99 8.20
C ASP A 70 -7.99 9.38 8.25
N THR A 71 -7.75 8.44 9.17
CA THR A 71 -6.50 7.68 9.22
C THR A 71 -6.25 6.92 7.92
N LEU A 72 -7.29 6.35 7.32
CA LEU A 72 -7.18 5.70 6.01
C LEU A 72 -6.90 6.73 4.91
N ARG A 73 -7.67 7.84 4.85
CA ARG A 73 -7.50 8.90 3.85
C ARG A 73 -6.07 9.48 3.85
N THR A 74 -5.54 9.79 5.02
CA THR A 74 -4.26 10.50 5.17
C THR A 74 -3.02 9.61 4.92
N ARG A 75 -3.19 8.28 4.90
CA ARG A 75 -2.08 7.31 4.78
C ARG A 75 -2.10 6.48 3.51
N THR A 76 -3.08 6.71 2.63
CA THR A 76 -3.25 6.00 1.36
C THR A 76 -2.89 6.89 0.17
N GLY A 77 -3.01 6.39 -1.06
CA GLY A 77 -2.77 7.20 -2.25
C GLY A 77 -1.30 7.65 -2.40
N PRO A 78 -1.03 8.91 -2.75
CA PRO A 78 0.33 9.43 -2.92
C PRO A 78 1.22 9.29 -1.68
N VAL A 79 0.66 9.43 -0.47
CA VAL A 79 1.40 9.26 0.79
C VAL A 79 1.92 7.84 0.90
N LEU A 80 1.07 6.85 0.60
CA LEU A 80 1.46 5.45 0.57
C LEU A 80 2.56 5.18 -0.47
N ILE A 81 2.48 5.80 -1.65
CA ILE A 81 3.48 5.61 -2.70
C ILE A 81 4.85 6.10 -2.25
N ALA A 82 4.89 7.27 -1.60
CA ALA A 82 6.13 7.89 -1.12
C ALA A 82 6.85 7.04 -0.04
N GLU A 83 6.13 6.18 0.68
CA GLU A 83 6.70 5.24 1.66
C GLU A 83 7.49 4.07 1.04
N PHE A 84 7.50 3.93 -0.30
CA PHE A 84 8.21 2.86 -1.01
C PHE A 84 9.23 3.39 -2.03
N PRO A 85 10.26 4.15 -1.59
CA PRO A 85 11.33 4.58 -2.48
C PRO A 85 12.19 3.39 -2.91
N SER A 86 12.73 3.47 -4.13
CA SER A 86 13.64 2.45 -4.67
C SER A 86 14.85 2.25 -3.74
N GLY A 87 15.35 1.02 -3.69
CA GLY A 87 16.46 0.64 -2.80
C GLY A 87 16.05 0.34 -1.35
N THR A 88 14.77 0.50 -0.97
CA THR A 88 14.26 0.11 0.36
C THR A 88 13.49 -1.21 0.35
N LEU A 89 13.45 -1.94 -0.77
CA LEU A 89 12.69 -3.17 -0.93
C LEU A 89 13.51 -4.41 -0.53
N GLY A 90 12.86 -5.56 -0.36
CA GLY A 90 13.53 -6.80 0.06
C GLY A 90 13.85 -6.82 1.56
N ALA A 91 14.47 -7.90 2.05
CA ALA A 91 14.76 -8.05 3.48
C ALA A 91 15.64 -6.89 4.00
N PRO A 92 15.37 -6.34 5.21
CA PRO A 92 14.42 -6.81 6.23
C PRO A 92 12.96 -6.39 5.99
N SER A 93 12.67 -5.63 4.93
CA SER A 93 11.30 -5.30 4.55
C SER A 93 10.52 -6.52 4.07
N GLY A 94 9.22 -6.53 4.39
CA GLY A 94 8.26 -7.43 3.77
C GLY A 94 7.86 -6.99 2.35
N ALA A 95 8.28 -5.81 1.90
CA ALA A 95 8.03 -5.31 0.56
C ALA A 95 8.86 -6.08 -0.48
N LYS A 96 8.22 -6.66 -1.50
CA LYS A 96 8.95 -7.39 -2.55
C LYS A 96 9.55 -6.43 -3.59
N ALA A 97 10.58 -6.88 -4.31
CA ALA A 97 11.23 -6.09 -5.39
C ALA A 97 10.29 -5.82 -6.58
N GLU A 98 9.22 -6.60 -6.71
CA GLU A 98 8.15 -6.48 -7.69
C GLU A 98 7.46 -5.12 -7.66
N ILE A 99 7.55 -4.38 -6.54
CA ILE A 99 7.07 -2.99 -6.46
C ILE A 99 7.84 -2.09 -7.44
N ASP A 100 9.16 -2.27 -7.60
CA ASP A 100 9.92 -1.50 -8.59
C ASP A 100 9.63 -2.00 -10.01
N GLN A 101 9.53 -3.32 -10.20
CA GLN A 101 9.29 -3.94 -11.53
C GLN A 101 7.91 -3.62 -12.10
N ALA A 102 6.89 -3.51 -11.25
CA ALA A 102 5.52 -3.20 -11.60
C ALA A 102 5.05 -1.90 -10.92
N ARG A 103 5.93 -0.89 -10.85
CA ARG A 103 5.67 0.40 -10.20
C ARG A 103 4.35 1.05 -10.62
N PRO A 104 4.01 1.17 -11.92
CA PRO A 104 2.74 1.78 -12.32
C PRO A 104 1.51 1.09 -11.73
N GLU A 105 1.55 -0.23 -11.57
CA GLU A 105 0.45 -1.01 -11.02
C GLU A 105 0.34 -0.88 -9.49
N PHE A 106 1.48 -0.92 -8.79
CA PHE A 106 1.53 -0.63 -7.35
C PHE A 106 0.92 0.75 -7.05
N GLU A 107 1.33 1.76 -7.82
CA GLU A 107 0.84 3.11 -7.64
C GLU A 107 -0.64 3.28 -8.02
N ALA A 108 -1.09 2.62 -9.09
CA ALA A 108 -2.50 2.63 -9.48
C ALA A 108 -3.38 2.06 -8.36
N LEU A 109 -2.97 0.95 -7.75
CA LEU A 109 -3.68 0.34 -6.63
C LEU A 109 -3.66 1.25 -5.39
N ALA A 110 -2.51 1.82 -5.05
CA ALA A 110 -2.39 2.77 -3.93
C ALA A 110 -3.29 4.00 -4.13
N ARG A 111 -3.34 4.56 -5.34
CA ARG A 111 -4.24 5.68 -5.70
C ARG A 111 -5.71 5.27 -5.64
N HIS A 112 -6.06 4.07 -6.10
CA HIS A 112 -7.43 3.58 -6.04
C HIS A 112 -7.91 3.44 -4.59
N ILE A 113 -7.09 2.82 -3.72
CA ILE A 113 -7.35 2.77 -2.27
C ILE A 113 -7.53 4.19 -1.71
N GLY A 114 -6.68 5.14 -2.10
CA GLY A 114 -6.77 6.54 -1.67
C GLY A 114 -8.07 7.24 -2.09
N GLY A 115 -8.55 6.98 -3.30
CA GLY A 115 -9.84 7.49 -3.78
C GLY A 115 -11.00 6.95 -2.96
N LEU A 116 -11.02 5.63 -2.71
CA LEU A 116 -12.04 4.98 -1.88
C LEU A 116 -12.01 5.49 -0.43
N ALA A 117 -10.82 5.63 0.16
CA ALA A 117 -10.64 6.15 1.51
C ALA A 117 -11.08 7.61 1.63
N SER A 118 -10.83 8.42 0.60
CA SER A 118 -11.31 9.81 0.54
C SER A 118 -12.85 9.87 0.50
N ALA A 119 -13.49 9.01 -0.30
CA ALA A 119 -14.95 8.90 -0.33
C ALA A 119 -15.53 8.43 1.01
N LEU A 120 -14.86 7.48 1.69
CA LEU A 120 -15.25 7.00 3.01
C LEU A 120 -15.16 8.13 4.06
N ALA A 121 -14.05 8.88 4.07
CA ALA A 121 -13.87 10.02 4.97
C ALA A 121 -14.92 11.11 4.75
N ALA A 122 -15.25 11.44 3.50
CA ALA A 122 -16.30 12.41 3.17
C ALA A 122 -17.69 11.99 3.70
N LYS A 123 -17.98 10.68 3.74
CA LYS A 123 -19.19 10.16 4.38
C LYS A 123 -19.10 10.22 5.89
N ALA A 124 -17.94 9.90 6.46
CA ALA A 124 -17.72 9.95 7.90
C ALA A 124 -17.83 11.38 8.49
N GLU A 125 -17.54 12.41 7.70
CA GLU A 125 -17.77 13.82 8.08
C GLU A 125 -19.25 14.13 8.36
N ARG A 126 -20.16 13.40 7.71
CA ARG A 126 -21.62 13.56 7.82
C ARG A 126 -22.28 12.38 8.52
N ALA A 127 -21.50 11.61 9.28
CA ALA A 127 -21.96 10.36 9.85
C ALA A 127 -23.10 10.60 10.86
N PRO A 128 -24.21 9.83 10.75
CA PRO A 128 -25.29 9.88 11.73
C PRO A 128 -24.84 9.35 13.10
N ALA A 129 -25.66 9.59 14.13
CA ALA A 129 -25.40 9.12 15.50
C ALA A 129 -25.50 7.59 15.66
N GLN A 130 -26.08 6.89 14.68
CA GLN A 130 -26.21 5.43 14.65
C GLN A 130 -25.99 4.92 13.23
N ILE A 131 -25.56 3.66 13.07
CA ILE A 131 -25.48 3.05 11.73
C ILE A 131 -26.88 2.95 11.13
N THR A 132 -27.09 3.64 10.02
CA THR A 132 -28.34 3.65 9.24
C THR A 132 -28.28 2.67 8.07
N SER A 133 -29.43 2.36 7.48
CA SER A 133 -29.52 1.43 6.35
C SER A 133 -28.77 1.92 5.09
N ASP A 134 -28.63 3.23 4.88
CA ASP A 134 -27.90 3.80 3.74
C ASP A 134 -26.37 3.69 3.89
N MET A 135 -25.86 3.53 5.11
CA MET A 135 -24.45 3.24 5.35
C MET A 135 -24.10 1.79 5.00
N ARG A 136 -25.09 0.91 5.03
CA ARG A 136 -24.93 -0.53 4.81
C ARG A 136 -24.77 -0.86 3.34
N MET A 137 -23.92 -1.83 3.06
CA MET A 137 -23.93 -2.53 1.79
C MET A 137 -25.28 -3.27 1.73
N GLY A 138 -26.20 -2.82 0.89
CA GLY A 138 -27.40 -3.59 0.61
C GLY A 138 -27.03 -4.97 0.08
N ALA A 139 -27.88 -5.98 0.28
CA ALA A 139 -27.78 -7.21 -0.50
C ALA A 139 -27.74 -6.76 -1.96
N MET A 140 -26.60 -6.99 -2.63
CA MET A 140 -26.36 -6.64 -4.01
C MET A 140 -27.63 -7.03 -4.76
N LEU A 141 -28.39 -6.06 -5.30
CA LEU A 141 -29.55 -6.39 -6.12
C LEU A 141 -29.03 -7.43 -7.13
N PRO A 142 -29.73 -8.56 -7.35
CA PRO A 142 -29.38 -9.44 -8.44
C PRO A 142 -29.34 -8.54 -9.66
N THR A 143 -28.16 -8.35 -10.24
CA THR A 143 -28.09 -7.88 -11.62
C THR A 143 -28.85 -8.94 -12.40
N ASP A 144 -30.03 -8.55 -12.85
CA ASP A 144 -30.97 -9.38 -13.59
C ASP A 144 -30.22 -10.22 -14.61
N GLY A 145 -30.57 -11.50 -14.65
CA GLY A 145 -29.86 -12.56 -15.38
C GLY A 145 -29.52 -12.19 -16.83
N GLY A 146 -28.23 -12.00 -17.09
CA GLY A 146 -27.69 -11.77 -18.43
C GLY A 146 -26.33 -12.45 -18.63
N SER A 147 -26.36 -13.61 -19.26
CA SER A 147 -25.26 -14.29 -19.96
C SER A 147 -24.03 -14.77 -19.16
N LEU A 148 -24.03 -16.09 -18.97
CA LEU A 148 -22.84 -16.93 -19.09
C LEU A 148 -22.20 -16.69 -20.49
N LEU A 149 -20.87 -16.73 -20.54
CA LEU A 149 -19.98 -16.49 -21.69
C LEU A 149 -19.51 -15.04 -21.92
N GLY A 150 -18.24 -14.81 -21.57
CA GLY A 150 -17.33 -14.08 -22.45
C GLY A 150 -17.25 -12.58 -22.23
N LYS A 151 -16.07 -12.15 -21.77
CA LYS A 151 -15.64 -10.75 -21.53
C LYS A 151 -16.36 -10.11 -20.36
N ARG A 152 -15.61 -9.85 -19.29
CA ARG A 152 -16.00 -8.87 -18.26
C ARG A 152 -16.34 -7.58 -19.02
N PRO A 153 -17.63 -7.20 -19.15
CA PRO A 153 -17.97 -5.91 -19.75
C PRO A 153 -17.30 -4.87 -18.85
N ASN A 154 -16.65 -3.89 -19.46
CA ASN A 154 -16.04 -2.73 -18.82
C ASN A 154 -16.59 -2.54 -17.41
N ALA A 155 -15.76 -2.82 -16.39
CA ALA A 155 -16.13 -2.59 -15.01
C ALA A 155 -16.68 -1.17 -14.96
N VAL A 156 -18.01 -1.05 -14.84
CA VAL A 156 -18.68 0.24 -14.81
C VAL A 156 -17.98 0.97 -13.67
N HIS A 157 -17.32 2.08 -13.99
CA HIS A 157 -16.62 2.86 -13.00
C HIS A 157 -17.70 3.48 -12.10
N VAL A 158 -18.09 2.73 -11.07
CA VAL A 158 -19.07 3.19 -10.11
C VAL A 158 -18.39 4.30 -9.31
N ASP A 159 -18.95 5.50 -9.42
CA ASP A 159 -18.52 6.65 -8.64
C ASP A 159 -18.49 6.29 -7.14
N PRO A 160 -17.30 6.26 -6.50
CA PRO A 160 -17.18 5.90 -5.08
C PRO A 160 -18.05 6.76 -4.16
N ALA A 161 -18.36 8.01 -4.53
CA ALA A 161 -19.21 8.88 -3.72
C ALA A 161 -20.65 8.34 -3.57
N LYS A 162 -21.10 7.51 -4.52
CA LYS A 162 -22.45 6.91 -4.52
C LYS A 162 -22.53 5.61 -3.75
N LEU A 163 -21.41 5.02 -3.35
CA LEU A 163 -21.37 3.76 -2.63
C LEU A 163 -21.70 3.95 -1.14
N PRO A 164 -22.34 2.97 -0.47
CA PRO A 164 -22.45 2.96 0.98
C PRO A 164 -21.09 2.93 1.67
N ALA A 165 -21.01 3.44 2.91
CA ALA A 165 -19.77 3.47 3.68
C ALA A 165 -19.20 2.06 3.93
N GLU A 166 -20.06 1.08 4.25
CA GLU A 166 -19.66 -0.32 4.40
C GLU A 166 -19.11 -0.90 3.10
N HIS A 167 -19.69 -0.55 1.95
CA HIS A 167 -19.21 -1.01 0.64
C HIS A 167 -17.82 -0.41 0.32
N LEU A 168 -17.61 0.88 0.59
CA LEU A 168 -16.29 1.50 0.42
C LEU A 168 -15.22 0.81 1.26
N LEU A 169 -15.53 0.47 2.52
CA LEU A 169 -14.61 -0.30 3.37
C LEU A 169 -14.27 -1.66 2.74
N HIS A 170 -15.27 -2.38 2.22
CA HIS A 170 -15.03 -3.68 1.57
C HIS A 170 -14.12 -3.57 0.35
N LEU A 171 -14.31 -2.55 -0.50
CA LEU A 171 -13.42 -2.32 -1.64
C LEU A 171 -12.00 -1.95 -1.21
N ILE A 172 -11.84 -1.13 -0.16
CA ILE A 172 -10.53 -0.83 0.43
C ILE A 172 -9.84 -2.12 0.89
N LEU A 173 -10.54 -2.98 1.64
CA LEU A 173 -9.99 -4.25 2.13
C LEU A 173 -9.64 -5.22 1.00
N GLN A 174 -10.46 -5.28 -0.06
CA GLN A 174 -10.19 -6.07 -1.26
C GLN A 174 -8.90 -5.63 -1.95
N ASP A 175 -8.68 -4.32 -2.07
CA ASP A 175 -7.48 -3.77 -2.68
C ASP A 175 -6.25 -3.92 -1.78
N CYS A 176 -6.40 -3.80 -0.45
CA CYS A 176 -5.34 -4.14 0.50
C CYS A 176 -4.90 -5.61 0.31
N SER A 177 -5.84 -6.53 0.17
CA SER A 177 -5.57 -7.95 -0.06
C SER A 177 -4.86 -8.17 -1.41
N SER A 178 -5.36 -7.55 -2.48
CA SER A 178 -4.77 -7.63 -3.82
C SER A 178 -3.34 -7.07 -3.84
N CYS A 179 -3.11 -5.94 -3.18
CA CYS A 179 -1.80 -5.32 -3.03
C CYS A 179 -0.84 -6.24 -2.29
N HIS A 180 -1.25 -6.76 -1.14
CA HIS A 180 -0.41 -7.65 -0.33
C HIS A 180 -0.09 -8.97 -1.04
N SER A 181 -1.04 -9.55 -1.77
CA SER A 181 -0.81 -10.78 -2.54
C SER A 181 0.34 -10.61 -3.53
N LYS A 182 0.35 -9.49 -4.26
CA LYS A 182 1.37 -9.20 -5.27
C LYS A 182 2.67 -8.67 -4.67
N PHE A 183 2.59 -7.68 -3.78
CA PHE A 183 3.73 -6.83 -3.41
C PHE A 183 4.30 -7.07 -2.00
N ARG A 184 3.67 -7.92 -1.17
CA ARG A 184 4.16 -8.22 0.18
C ARG A 184 4.54 -9.70 0.32
N ARG A 185 5.72 -9.97 0.90
CA ARG A 185 6.15 -11.33 1.26
C ARG A 185 5.18 -11.92 2.28
N LYS A 186 4.83 -13.19 2.12
CA LYS A 186 4.13 -13.93 3.17
C LYS A 186 5.07 -14.05 4.38
N VAL A 187 4.55 -13.76 5.57
CA VAL A 187 5.23 -14.09 6.82
C VAL A 187 5.13 -15.60 6.96
N LYS A 188 6.27 -16.28 7.10
CA LYS A 188 6.30 -17.71 7.42
C LYS A 188 6.11 -17.91 8.91
#